data_AF-A0A2D6SWN8-F1
#
_entry.id   AF-A0A2D6SWN8-F1
#
_cell.length_a   1.000
_cell.length_b   1.000
_cell.length_c   1.000
_cell.angle_alpha   90.00
_cell.angle_beta   90.00
_cell.angle_gamma   90.00
#
_symmetry.space_group_name_H-M   'P 1'
#
loop_
_entity.id
_entity.type
_entity.pdbx_description
1 polymer ?
#
loop_
_entity_poly.entity_id
_entity_poly.type
_entity_poly.pdbx_seq_one_letter_code
_entity_poly.pdbx_strand_id
1 'polypeptide(L)'
;MQSAALFDLTGRTQIEITGNDRQTFLHNFCTNDVKSLAPGSVCEAFVTNIKGRVLGHVCVFAGETSLWLDTVPGQDDALTAHLDRYVITEDVQLTPRTDALTVLMVSGPESARVCAALDADADGLQVRPADWLGQPGFQCVVAREGAADVSD
;
A
#
# COMPACT_ATOMS: atom_id res chain seq x y z
N MET A 1 10.08 -3.00 -27.51
CA MET A 1 9.07 -4.06 -27.34
C MET A 1 7.88 -3.42 -26.63
N GLN A 2 6.68 -3.47 -27.23
CA GLN A 2 5.43 -3.01 -26.59
C GLN A 2 4.80 -4.23 -25.91
N SER A 3 5.11 -4.42 -24.63
CA SER A 3 4.64 -5.57 -23.86
C SER A 3 4.45 -5.18 -22.41
N ALA A 4 3.66 -5.95 -21.69
CA ALA A 4 3.54 -5.89 -20.24
C ALA A 4 3.99 -7.22 -19.64
N ALA A 5 4.70 -7.17 -18.53
CA ALA A 5 5.04 -8.32 -17.70
C ALA A 5 4.15 -8.33 -16.46
N LEU A 6 3.75 -9.52 -16.04
CA LEU A 6 2.97 -9.76 -14.83
C LEU A 6 3.89 -10.40 -13.77
N PHE A 7 3.83 -9.88 -12.56
CA PHE A 7 4.55 -10.41 -11.40
C PHE A 7 3.54 -10.73 -10.31
N ASP A 8 3.64 -11.94 -9.76
CA ASP A 8 2.92 -12.27 -8.55
C ASP A 8 3.67 -11.70 -7.34
N LEU A 9 3.06 -10.72 -6.69
CA LEU A 9 3.57 -10.09 -5.48
C LEU A 9 2.72 -10.45 -4.25
N THR A 10 1.89 -11.48 -4.38
CA THR A 10 1.09 -12.01 -3.29
C THR A 10 2.01 -12.43 -2.15
N GLY A 11 1.70 -11.99 -0.93
CA GLY A 11 2.52 -12.19 0.26
C GLY A 11 3.43 -11.02 0.62
N ARG A 12 3.50 -9.96 -0.21
CA ARG A 12 4.00 -8.66 0.26
C ARG A 12 3.13 -8.15 1.40
N THR A 13 3.76 -7.59 2.42
CA THR A 13 3.05 -7.06 3.57
C THR A 13 2.17 -5.88 3.13
N GLN A 14 0.87 -5.97 3.43
CA GLN A 14 -0.13 -4.93 3.25
C GLN A 14 -0.69 -4.52 4.61
N ILE A 15 -0.53 -3.26 4.99
CA ILE A 15 -1.14 -2.72 6.21
C ILE A 15 -2.04 -1.55 5.81
N GLU A 16 -3.31 -1.69 6.11
CA GLU A 16 -4.31 -0.64 5.95
C GLU A 16 -4.33 0.26 7.18
N ILE A 17 -4.37 1.57 6.97
CA ILE A 17 -4.45 2.57 8.01
C ILE A 17 -5.67 3.46 7.74
N THR A 18 -6.66 3.42 8.63
CA THR A 18 -7.88 4.23 8.55
C THR A 18 -7.97 5.19 9.74
N GLY A 19 -8.97 6.06 9.73
CA GLY A 19 -9.21 7.07 10.77
C GLY A 19 -8.79 8.49 10.35
N ASN A 20 -9.33 9.50 11.03
CA ASN A 20 -9.18 10.91 10.63
C ASN A 20 -7.74 11.43 10.79
N ASP A 21 -6.96 10.83 11.70
CA ASP A 21 -5.59 11.29 11.99
C ASP A 21 -4.51 10.54 11.18
N ARG A 22 -4.89 9.56 10.34
CA ARG A 22 -4.00 8.62 9.63
C ARG A 22 -2.79 9.27 8.94
N GLN A 23 -2.99 10.39 8.24
CA GLN A 23 -1.93 11.10 7.52
C GLN A 23 -0.93 11.77 8.46
N THR A 24 -1.44 12.52 9.45
CA THR A 24 -0.57 13.22 10.42
C THR A 24 0.17 12.21 11.29
N PHE A 25 -0.51 11.14 11.70
CA PHE A 25 0.08 10.05 12.47
C PHE A 25 1.22 9.38 11.70
N LEU A 26 0.98 8.86 10.50
CA LEU A 26 2.00 8.13 9.75
C LEU A 26 3.18 9.02 9.35
N HIS A 27 2.92 10.30 9.01
CA HIS A 27 3.97 11.25 8.69
C HIS A 27 5.04 11.38 9.78
N ASN A 28 4.66 11.31 11.06
CA ASN A 28 5.60 11.41 12.18
C ASN A 28 6.59 10.24 12.27
N PHE A 29 6.33 9.13 11.58
CA PHE A 29 7.19 7.94 11.56
C PHE A 29 7.91 7.75 10.22
N CYS A 30 7.58 8.54 9.20
CA CYS A 30 8.10 8.40 7.85
C CYS A 30 9.12 9.47 7.50
N THR A 31 10.10 9.12 6.68
CA THR A 31 11.13 10.06 6.18
C THR A 31 10.66 10.97 5.04
N ASN A 32 9.42 10.80 4.57
CA ASN A 32 8.86 11.53 3.42
C ASN A 32 7.53 12.21 3.80
N ASP A 33 7.07 13.13 2.96
CA ASP A 33 5.83 13.87 3.19
C ASP A 33 4.59 13.04 2.86
N VAL A 34 4.14 12.29 3.86
CA VAL A 34 2.86 11.56 3.83
C VAL A 34 1.68 12.49 4.10
N LYS A 35 1.89 13.61 4.80
CA LYS A 35 0.80 14.48 5.25
C LYS A 35 0.13 15.21 4.08
N SER A 36 0.89 15.55 3.05
CA SER A 36 0.37 16.19 1.84
C SER A 36 -0.03 15.20 0.73
N LEU A 37 0.05 13.89 0.98
CA LEU A 37 -0.20 12.86 -0.03
C LEU A 37 -1.68 12.86 -0.42
N ALA A 38 -1.97 13.25 -1.67
CA ALA A 38 -3.32 13.29 -2.20
C ALA A 38 -3.85 11.86 -2.50
N PRO A 39 -5.16 11.61 -2.39
CA PRO A 39 -5.76 10.36 -2.82
C PRO A 39 -5.35 9.98 -4.26
N GLY A 40 -5.11 8.69 -4.49
CA GLY A 40 -4.57 8.14 -5.74
C GLY A 40 -3.06 8.31 -5.92
N SER A 41 -2.37 8.99 -5.00
CA SER A 41 -0.91 9.19 -5.06
C SER A 41 -0.16 8.13 -4.25
N VAL A 42 1.11 7.95 -4.60
CA VAL A 42 2.04 7.06 -3.90
C VAL A 42 3.27 7.84 -3.46
N CYS A 43 3.81 7.53 -2.29
CA CYS A 43 5.15 7.97 -1.90
C CYS A 43 5.96 6.82 -1.31
N GLU A 44 7.24 6.78 -1.67
CA GLU A 44 8.21 5.88 -1.06
C GLU A 44 8.78 6.53 0.21
N ALA A 45 8.88 5.76 1.30
CA ALA A 45 9.35 6.25 2.59
C ALA A 45 10.05 5.16 3.40
N PHE A 46 10.91 5.57 4.33
CA PHE A 46 11.36 4.70 5.41
C PHE A 46 10.54 4.97 6.66
N VAL A 47 10.00 3.92 7.26
CA VAL A 47 9.45 3.97 8.62
C VAL A 47 10.61 3.90 9.59
N THR A 48 10.64 4.81 10.55
CA THR A 48 11.72 4.93 11.52
C THR A 48 11.19 4.89 12.96
N ASN A 49 12.08 4.59 13.90
CA ASN A 49 11.79 4.81 15.32
C ASN A 49 12.19 6.22 15.77
N ILE A 50 11.86 6.55 17.02
CA ILE A 50 12.19 7.84 17.66
C ILE A 50 13.68 8.20 17.70
N LYS A 51 14.57 7.25 17.42
CA LYS A 51 16.03 7.46 17.32
C LYS A 51 16.51 7.58 15.87
N GLY A 52 15.60 7.66 14.90
CA GLY A 52 15.88 7.73 13.46
C GLY A 52 16.41 6.43 12.87
N ARG A 53 16.29 5.28 13.55
CA ARG A 53 16.69 3.99 12.96
C ARG A 53 15.57 3.47 12.06
N VAL A 54 15.95 3.03 10.87
CA VAL A 54 15.04 2.42 9.89
C VAL A 54 14.50 1.10 10.45
N LEU A 55 13.18 0.97 10.38
CA LEU A 55 12.44 -0.24 10.71
C LEU A 55 11.96 -0.96 9.45
N GLY A 56 11.55 -0.20 8.44
CA GLY A 56 11.08 -0.77 7.18
C GLY A 56 11.10 0.25 6.05
N HIS A 57 11.22 -0.25 4.84
CA HIS A 57 11.07 0.52 3.61
C HIS A 57 9.69 0.26 3.03
N VAL A 58 8.89 1.30 2.81
CA VAL A 58 7.48 1.17 2.45
C VAL A 58 7.12 2.04 1.25
N CYS A 59 6.18 1.56 0.45
CA CYS A 59 5.39 2.41 -0.44
C CYS A 59 4.07 2.72 0.27
N VAL A 60 3.79 4.01 0.44
CA VAL A 60 2.53 4.50 1.02
C VAL A 60 1.60 4.88 -0.13
N PHE A 61 0.48 4.19 -0.25
CA PHE A 61 -0.59 4.57 -1.17
C PHE A 61 -1.68 5.32 -0.42
N ALA A 62 -2.10 6.47 -0.95
CA ALA A 62 -3.23 7.21 -0.39
C ALA A 62 -4.53 6.82 -1.09
N GLY A 63 -5.46 6.25 -0.34
CA GLY A 63 -6.87 6.15 -0.72
C GLY A 63 -7.65 7.41 -0.33
N GLU A 64 -8.96 7.41 -0.55
CA GLU A 64 -9.82 8.51 -0.12
C GLU A 64 -9.98 8.51 1.40
N THR A 65 -10.20 7.34 1.98
CA THR A 65 -10.49 7.16 3.40
C THR A 65 -9.40 6.38 4.14
N SER A 66 -8.42 5.84 3.39
CA SER A 66 -7.37 4.97 3.90
C SER A 66 -5.96 5.40 3.45
N LEU A 67 -4.94 4.92 4.16
CA LEU A 67 -3.56 4.83 3.67
C LEU A 67 -3.15 3.36 3.67
N TRP A 68 -2.34 2.95 2.70
CA TRP A 68 -1.85 1.59 2.59
C TRP A 68 -0.33 1.55 2.61
N LEU A 69 0.23 0.76 3.50
CA LEU A 69 1.64 0.42 3.48
C LEU A 69 1.85 -0.88 2.71
N ASP A 70 2.62 -0.81 1.64
CA ASP A 70 3.17 -1.97 0.93
C ASP A 70 4.66 -2.10 1.24
N THR A 71 5.09 -3.29 1.63
CA THR A 71 6.50 -3.58 1.88
C THR A 71 6.85 -5.05 1.62
N VAL A 72 8.12 -5.39 1.85
CA VAL A 72 8.61 -6.76 1.72
C VAL A 72 7.85 -7.72 2.64
N PRO A 73 7.73 -9.01 2.28
CA PRO A 73 7.02 -9.99 3.09
C PRO A 73 7.53 -10.08 4.54
N GLY A 74 6.61 -10.37 5.47
CA GLY A 74 6.92 -10.66 6.88
C GLY A 74 7.20 -9.43 7.74
N GLN A 75 6.74 -8.25 7.33
CA GLN A 75 6.88 -7.00 8.11
C GLN A 75 5.63 -6.65 8.94
N ASP A 76 4.53 -7.40 8.79
CA ASP A 76 3.22 -7.14 9.40
C ASP A 76 3.33 -6.88 10.90
N ASP A 77 3.79 -7.89 11.66
CA ASP A 77 3.89 -7.81 13.11
C ASP A 77 4.83 -6.70 13.57
N ALA A 78 5.99 -6.58 12.92
CA ALA A 78 7.04 -5.64 13.33
C ALA A 78 6.62 -4.18 13.15
N LEU A 79 6.05 -3.84 11.98
CA LEU A 79 5.60 -2.49 11.69
C LEU A 79 4.32 -2.15 12.46
N THR A 80 3.36 -3.07 12.50
CA THR A 80 2.10 -2.85 13.21
C THR A 80 2.34 -2.67 14.69
N ALA A 81 3.09 -3.57 15.35
CA ALA A 81 3.38 -3.45 16.78
C ALA A 81 4.22 -2.20 17.13
N HIS A 82 5.06 -1.73 16.22
CA HIS A 82 5.80 -0.48 16.43
C HIS A 82 4.87 0.73 16.34
N LEU A 83 4.05 0.83 15.30
CA LEU A 83 3.14 1.96 15.10
C LEU A 83 2.03 1.99 16.15
N ASP A 84 1.42 0.84 16.45
CA ASP A 84 0.32 0.68 17.41
C ASP A 84 0.67 1.21 18.81
N ARG A 85 1.93 1.10 19.23
CA ARG A 85 2.43 1.67 20.50
C ARG A 85 2.17 3.18 20.63
N TYR A 86 2.08 3.89 19.51
CA TYR A 86 1.90 5.33 19.47
C TYR A 86 0.46 5.74 19.13
N VAL A 87 -0.45 4.80 18.91
CA VAL A 87 -1.88 5.08 18.81
C VAL A 87 -2.43 5.15 20.23
N ILE A 88 -2.44 6.35 20.82
CA ILE A 88 -2.88 6.56 22.21
C ILE A 88 -4.21 7.31 22.23
N THR A 89 -4.26 8.42 21.49
CA THR A 89 -5.44 9.30 21.42
C THR A 89 -5.87 9.60 20.00
N GLU A 90 -5.03 9.23 19.04
CA GLU A 90 -5.23 9.43 17.61
C GLU A 90 -6.38 8.56 17.12
N ASP A 91 -7.22 9.13 16.27
CA ASP A 91 -8.21 8.37 15.51
C ASP A 91 -7.52 7.65 14.34
N VAL A 92 -6.89 6.52 14.67
CA VAL A 92 -6.16 5.65 13.74
C VAL A 92 -6.45 4.19 14.05
N GLN A 93 -6.69 3.40 13.01
CA GLN A 93 -6.71 1.94 13.10
C GLN A 93 -5.70 1.34 12.12
N LEU A 94 -4.90 0.39 12.61
CA LEU A 94 -3.91 -0.35 11.82
C LEU A 94 -4.42 -1.77 11.60
N THR A 95 -4.65 -2.15 10.35
CA THR A 95 -5.16 -3.48 10.00
C THR A 95 -4.21 -4.17 9.04
N PRO A 96 -3.47 -5.21 9.48
CA PRO A 96 -2.75 -6.09 8.56
C PRO A 96 -3.72 -6.81 7.62
N ARG A 97 -3.46 -6.76 6.32
CA ARG A 97 -4.32 -7.30 5.25
C ARG A 97 -3.59 -8.27 4.33
N THR A 98 -2.33 -8.60 4.61
CA THR A 98 -1.48 -9.46 3.77
C THR A 98 -2.14 -10.77 3.36
N ASP A 99 -2.73 -11.50 4.32
CA ASP A 99 -3.35 -12.80 4.04
C ASP A 99 -4.74 -12.69 3.39
N ALA A 100 -5.35 -11.51 3.46
CA ALA A 100 -6.66 -11.20 2.91
C ALA A 100 -6.61 -10.76 1.43
N LEU A 101 -5.41 -10.50 0.89
CA LEU A 101 -5.24 -9.87 -0.41
C LEU A 101 -4.44 -10.75 -1.38
N THR A 102 -4.84 -10.68 -2.65
CA THR A 102 -4.01 -11.08 -3.78
C THR A 102 -3.44 -9.84 -4.41
N VAL A 103 -2.13 -9.84 -4.69
CA VAL A 103 -1.42 -8.66 -5.18
C VAL A 103 -0.63 -9.05 -6.41
N LEU A 104 -0.98 -8.47 -7.55
CA LEU A 104 -0.27 -8.64 -8.80
C LEU A 104 0.33 -7.30 -9.22
N MET A 105 1.50 -7.32 -9.85
CA MET A 105 2.09 -6.14 -10.48
C MET A 105 2.15 -6.33 -11.99
N VAL A 106 1.67 -5.34 -12.73
CA VAL A 106 1.78 -5.26 -14.18
C VAL A 106 2.73 -4.13 -14.53
N SER A 107 3.79 -4.41 -15.29
CA SER A 107 4.79 -3.39 -15.67
C SER A 107 5.18 -3.47 -17.13
N GLY A 108 5.42 -2.31 -17.74
CA GLY A 108 5.83 -2.15 -19.13
C GLY A 108 4.95 -1.18 -19.90
N PRO A 109 5.31 -0.81 -21.14
CA PRO A 109 4.58 0.20 -21.91
C PRO A 109 3.08 -0.08 -22.11
N GLU A 110 2.67 -1.34 -22.07
CA GLU A 110 1.27 -1.78 -22.24
C GLU A 110 0.52 -2.00 -20.92
N SER A 111 1.15 -1.73 -19.77
CA SER A 111 0.59 -2.05 -18.44
C SER A 111 -0.75 -1.37 -18.19
N ALA A 112 -0.88 -0.09 -18.54
CA ALA A 112 -2.13 0.66 -18.38
C ALA A 112 -3.30 0.03 -19.14
N ARG A 113 -3.06 -0.45 -20.36
CA ARG A 113 -4.09 -1.12 -21.19
C ARG A 113 -4.51 -2.45 -20.58
N VAL A 114 -3.56 -3.22 -20.04
CA VAL A 114 -3.83 -4.50 -19.37
C VAL A 114 -4.64 -4.26 -18.08
N CYS A 115 -4.27 -3.29 -17.25
CA CYS A 115 -4.99 -2.97 -16.02
C CYS A 115 -6.41 -2.48 -16.30
N ALA A 116 -6.61 -1.63 -17.32
CA ALA A 116 -7.95 -1.19 -17.71
C ALA A 116 -8.87 -2.33 -18.16
N ALA A 117 -8.32 -3.38 -18.77
CA ALA A 117 -9.09 -4.57 -19.13
C ALA A 117 -9.46 -5.41 -17.90
N LEU A 118 -8.56 -5.52 -16.91
CA LEU A 118 -8.84 -6.25 -15.66
C LEU A 118 -9.90 -5.54 -14.81
N ASP A 119 -9.83 -4.20 -14.73
CA ASP A 119 -10.75 -3.38 -13.95
C ASP A 119 -12.20 -3.45 -14.44
N ALA A 120 -12.39 -3.61 -15.75
CA ALA A 120 -13.72 -3.78 -16.34
C ALA A 120 -14.40 -5.11 -15.96
N ASP A 121 -13.61 -6.13 -15.60
CA ASP A 121 -14.08 -7.51 -15.40
C ASP A 121 -14.07 -7.95 -13.91
N ALA A 122 -13.41 -7.21 -13.02
CA ALA A 122 -13.17 -7.61 -11.64
C ALA A 122 -13.79 -6.65 -10.62
N ASP A 123 -14.89 -7.08 -9.98
CA ASP A 123 -15.47 -6.37 -8.84
C ASP A 123 -14.46 -6.24 -7.70
N GLY A 124 -14.29 -5.03 -7.17
CA GLY A 124 -13.40 -4.76 -6.03
C GLY A 124 -11.91 -4.75 -6.35
N LEU A 125 -11.53 -4.69 -7.63
CA LEU A 125 -10.13 -4.49 -8.02
C LEU A 125 -9.68 -3.06 -7.66
N GLN A 126 -8.58 -2.96 -6.92
CA GLN A 126 -7.89 -1.71 -6.69
C GLN A 126 -6.63 -1.65 -7.55
N VAL A 127 -6.50 -0.59 -8.35
CA VAL A 127 -5.33 -0.34 -9.19
C VAL A 127 -4.53 0.82 -8.62
N ARG A 128 -3.28 0.56 -8.23
CA ARG A 128 -2.39 1.53 -7.58
C ARG A 128 -1.14 1.76 -8.44
N PRO A 129 -0.66 3.00 -8.64
CA PRO A 129 0.54 3.25 -9.45
C PRO A 129 1.81 2.65 -8.83
N ALA A 130 2.58 1.87 -9.59
CA ALA A 130 3.82 1.24 -9.12
C ALA A 130 4.87 1.20 -10.25
N ASP A 131 5.68 2.24 -10.37
CA ASP A 131 6.70 2.41 -11.42
C ASP A 131 8.11 1.93 -10.99
N TRP A 132 8.17 1.02 -10.01
CA TRP A 132 9.41 0.55 -9.36
C TRP A 132 10.46 -0.02 -10.30
N LEU A 133 10.06 -0.49 -11.49
CA LEU A 133 10.94 -1.06 -12.50
C LEU A 133 11.46 -0.02 -13.51
N GLY A 134 11.26 1.27 -13.24
CA GLY A 134 11.65 2.37 -14.15
C GLY A 134 10.85 2.39 -15.45
N GLN A 135 9.66 1.77 -15.44
CA GLN A 135 8.69 1.70 -16.53
C GLN A 135 7.30 1.94 -15.95
N PRO A 136 6.30 2.36 -16.77
CA PRO A 136 4.92 2.45 -16.30
C PRO A 136 4.47 1.12 -15.71
N GLY A 137 3.96 1.14 -14.49
CA GLY A 137 3.49 -0.05 -13.81
C GLY A 137 2.40 0.24 -12.80
N PHE A 138 1.65 -0.80 -12.47
CA PHE A 138 0.52 -0.75 -11.57
C PHE A 138 0.50 -2.01 -10.71
N GLN A 139 0.09 -1.84 -9.47
CA GLN A 139 -0.27 -2.90 -8.56
C GLN A 139 -1.78 -3.09 -8.61
N CYS A 140 -2.20 -4.30 -8.95
CA CYS A 140 -3.58 -4.76 -8.97
C CYS A 140 -3.82 -5.57 -7.70
N VAL A 141 -4.69 -5.05 -6.82
CA VAL A 141 -4.99 -5.63 -5.52
C VAL A 141 -6.45 -6.03 -5.47
N VAL A 142 -6.74 -7.25 -5.06
CA VAL A 142 -8.11 -7.74 -4.90
C VAL A 142 -8.24 -8.53 -3.59
N ALA A 143 -9.38 -8.39 -2.94
CA ALA A 143 -9.73 -9.22 -1.79
C ALA A 143 -9.79 -10.69 -2.19
N ARG A 144 -9.25 -11.57 -1.35
CA ARG A 144 -9.46 -13.00 -1.49
C ARG A 144 -10.89 -13.35 -1.08
N GLU A 145 -11.43 -14.40 -1.68
CA GLU A 145 -12.78 -14.85 -1.40
C GLU A 145 -12.99 -15.11 0.11
N GLY A 146 -14.01 -14.47 0.69
CA GLY A 146 -14.31 -14.54 2.13
C GLY A 146 -13.51 -13.58 3.02
N ALA A 147 -12.62 -12.75 2.47
CA ALA A 147 -12.00 -11.65 3.21
C ALA A 147 -12.99 -10.49 3.40
N ALA A 148 -12.84 -9.75 4.50
CA ALA A 148 -13.57 -8.50 4.70
C ALA A 148 -13.20 -7.47 3.63
N ASP A 149 -14.16 -6.63 3.25
CA ASP A 149 -13.97 -5.60 2.24
C ASP A 149 -12.78 -4.68 2.57
N VAL A 150 -12.11 -4.27 1.50
CA VAL A 150 -10.93 -3.41 1.49
C VAL A 150 -11.41 -1.97 1.42
N SER A 151 -10.92 -1.09 2.29
CA SER A 151 -11.27 0.33 2.19
C SER A 151 -10.58 0.99 0.99
N ASP A 152 -11.21 2.06 0.54
CA ASP A 152 -10.99 2.86 -0.66
C ASP A 152 -9.88 3.93 -0.53
#